data_AF-A0A368ELX3-F1
#
_entry.id   AF-A0A368ELX3-F1
#
_cell.length_a   1.000
_cell.length_b   1.000
_cell.length_c   1.000
_cell.angle_alpha   90.00
_cell.angle_beta   90.00
_cell.angle_gamma   90.00
#
_symmetry.space_group_name_H-M   'P 1'
#
loop_
_entity.id
_entity.type
_entity.pdbx_description
1 polymer ?
#
loop_
_entity_poly.entity_id
_entity_poly.type
_entity_poly.pdbx_seq_one_letter_code
_entity_poly.pdbx_strand_id
1 'polypeptide(L)'
;MCPREIAVSVADATDTLTAAGIADARVDAELLLAHMLGVGRGELQAAALRGDTLDEASDTRFRDLVARRASREPLQHITGTAPFRHLELRVGPGVFVPRPETETLVQIALDALLAAASPSPIAVDLGTGSGAIALALATEAPHSRVFAAENAVDAFVWAKENFADVGAENATLAFIDLARAFPDLDGMASVVVSNPPYVPDAAVPRDPEVRWF
;
A
#
# COMPACT_ATOMS: atom_id res chain seq x y z
N MET A 1 -15.43 14.30 32.91
CA MET A 1 -15.92 14.64 31.56
C MET A 1 -16.49 13.36 30.94
N CYS A 2 -17.53 13.45 30.12
CA CYS A 2 -18.30 12.26 29.69
C CYS A 2 -17.62 11.50 28.54
N PRO A 3 -17.64 10.16 28.56
CA PRO A 3 -17.31 9.31 27.41
C PRO A 3 -18.09 9.74 26.17
N ARG A 4 -17.47 9.62 24.99
CA ARG A 4 -18.07 10.03 23.72
C ARG A 4 -18.48 8.82 22.91
N GLU A 5 -19.70 8.78 22.40
CA GLU A 5 -20.13 7.66 21.56
C GLU A 5 -19.27 7.54 20.30
N ILE A 6 -18.95 6.30 19.91
CA ILE A 6 -18.21 6.00 18.69
C ILE A 6 -18.91 6.62 17.47
N ALA A 7 -20.24 6.48 17.39
CA ALA A 7 -21.03 7.02 16.28
C ALA A 7 -20.88 8.55 16.13
N VAL A 8 -20.86 9.28 17.24
CA VAL A 8 -20.67 10.74 17.25
C VAL A 8 -19.25 11.10 16.81
N SER A 9 -18.24 10.42 17.36
CA SER A 9 -16.82 10.69 17.03
C SER A 9 -16.57 10.48 15.54
N VAL A 10 -17.16 9.43 14.97
CA VAL A 10 -17.04 9.11 13.55
C VAL A 10 -17.81 10.09 12.66
N ALA A 11 -18.96 10.61 13.10
CA ALA A 11 -19.68 11.65 12.37
C ALA A 11 -18.86 12.95 12.28
N ASP A 12 -18.32 13.42 13.41
CA ASP A 12 -17.42 14.59 13.46
C ASP A 12 -16.20 14.45 12.55
N ALA A 13 -15.58 13.27 12.56
CA ALA A 13 -14.45 12.96 11.70
C ALA A 13 -14.86 13.01 10.22
N THR A 14 -16.05 12.48 9.89
CA THR A 14 -16.59 12.51 8.53
C THR A 14 -16.79 13.94 8.03
N ASP A 15 -17.33 14.83 8.87
CA ASP A 15 -17.52 16.23 8.52
C ASP A 15 -16.18 16.93 8.29
N THR A 16 -15.20 16.67 9.16
CA THR A 16 -13.84 17.20 9.03
C THR A 16 -13.17 16.77 7.72
N LEU A 17 -13.24 15.48 7.40
CA LEU A 17 -12.64 14.92 6.18
C LEU A 17 -13.39 15.38 4.91
N THR A 18 -14.72 15.51 4.98
CA THR A 18 -15.52 16.05 3.87
C THR A 18 -15.12 17.50 3.58
N ALA A 19 -14.94 18.32 4.62
CA ALA A 19 -14.46 19.71 4.47
C ALA A 19 -13.05 19.79 3.87
N ALA A 20 -12.21 18.78 4.10
CA ALA A 20 -10.88 18.63 3.49
C ALA A 20 -10.90 18.03 2.06
N GLY A 21 -12.08 17.81 1.47
CA GLY A 21 -12.25 17.29 0.12
C GLY A 21 -11.90 15.81 -0.05
N ILE A 22 -12.00 15.02 1.02
CA ILE A 22 -11.77 13.57 1.00
C ILE A 22 -13.01 12.90 0.44
N ALA A 23 -12.87 12.15 -0.67
CA ALA A 23 -14.01 11.58 -1.39
C ALA A 23 -14.81 10.58 -0.53
N ASP A 24 -14.12 9.63 0.11
CA ASP A 24 -14.71 8.58 0.93
C ASP A 24 -14.58 8.88 2.43
N ALA A 25 -14.86 10.13 2.84
CA ALA A 25 -14.64 10.65 4.20
C ALA A 25 -15.18 9.74 5.32
N ARG A 26 -16.38 9.18 5.15
CA ARG A 26 -17.01 8.29 6.15
C ARG A 26 -16.27 6.96 6.27
N VAL A 27 -15.74 6.44 5.17
CA VAL A 27 -14.95 5.19 5.13
C VAL A 27 -13.60 5.42 5.78
N ASP A 28 -12.92 6.51 5.43
CA ASP A 28 -11.63 6.88 6.02
C ASP A 28 -11.74 7.08 7.54
N ALA A 29 -12.79 7.77 8.02
CA ALA A 29 -13.04 7.93 9.44
C ALA A 29 -13.20 6.59 10.18
N GLU A 30 -13.91 5.62 9.59
CA GLU A 30 -14.04 4.28 10.18
C GLU A 30 -12.72 3.53 10.18
N LEU A 31 -11.99 3.56 9.07
CA LEU A 31 -10.71 2.84 8.96
C LEU A 31 -9.67 3.40 9.93
N LEU A 32 -9.61 4.72 10.11
CA LEU A 32 -8.74 5.35 11.10
C LEU A 32 -9.10 4.97 12.54
N LEU A 33 -10.38 4.99 12.90
CA LEU A 33 -10.79 4.61 14.25
C LEU A 33 -10.60 3.12 14.50
N ALA A 34 -10.93 2.28 13.52
CA ALA A 34 -10.71 0.83 13.58
C ALA A 34 -9.22 0.51 13.76
N HIS A 35 -8.34 1.18 13.00
CA HIS A 35 -6.90 1.07 13.14
C HIS A 35 -6.42 1.45 14.55
N MET A 36 -6.87 2.59 15.08
CA MET A 36 -6.49 3.04 16.43
C MET A 36 -6.91 2.04 17.52
N LEU A 37 -8.08 1.43 17.37
CA LEU A 37 -8.62 0.45 18.32
C LEU A 37 -8.08 -0.97 18.11
N GLY A 38 -7.39 -1.23 17.00
CA GLY A 38 -6.90 -2.57 16.65
C GLY A 38 -8.02 -3.56 16.28
N VAL A 39 -9.13 -3.05 15.73
CA VAL A 39 -10.31 -3.86 15.36
C VAL A 39 -10.61 -3.77 13.86
N GLY A 40 -11.43 -4.69 13.36
CA GLY A 40 -11.93 -4.62 11.99
C GLY A 40 -13.03 -3.56 11.80
N ARG A 41 -13.18 -3.05 10.58
CA ARG A 41 -14.23 -2.06 10.24
C ARG A 41 -15.64 -2.53 10.61
N GLY A 42 -15.96 -3.80 10.37
CA GLY A 42 -17.28 -4.37 10.71
C GLY A 42 -17.51 -4.45 12.23
N GLU A 43 -16.47 -4.75 13.01
CA GLU A 43 -16.53 -4.74 14.46
C GLU A 43 -16.74 -3.33 15.02
N LEU A 44 -16.06 -2.33 14.44
CA LEU A 44 -16.28 -0.92 14.76
C LEU A 44 -17.72 -0.50 14.49
N GLN A 45 -18.27 -0.87 13.34
CA GLN A 45 -19.66 -0.56 12.99
C GLN A 45 -20.65 -1.21 13.98
N ALA A 46 -20.39 -2.44 14.41
CA ALA A 46 -21.19 -3.08 15.44
C ALA A 46 -21.07 -2.37 16.80
N ALA A 47 -19.88 -1.90 17.17
CA ALA A 47 -19.66 -1.11 18.39
C ALA A 47 -20.42 0.22 18.36
N ALA A 48 -20.41 0.91 17.22
CA ALA A 48 -21.18 2.13 17.02
C ALA A 48 -22.70 1.92 17.20
N LEU A 49 -23.24 0.81 16.68
CA LEU A 49 -24.66 0.47 16.82
C LEU A 49 -25.06 0.09 18.26
N ARG A 50 -24.13 -0.46 19.05
CA ARG A 50 -24.35 -0.75 20.47
C ARG A 50 -24.32 0.50 21.36
N GLY A 51 -23.86 1.63 20.84
CA GLY A 51 -23.61 2.84 21.63
C GLY A 51 -22.33 2.76 22.45
N ASP A 52 -21.35 1.95 22.02
CA ASP A 52 -20.06 1.89 22.69
C ASP A 52 -19.37 3.27 22.65
N THR A 53 -18.57 3.58 23.67
CA THR A 53 -17.98 4.91 23.88
C THR A 53 -16.46 4.87 23.88
N LEU A 54 -15.85 5.98 23.48
CA LEU A 54 -14.42 6.26 23.61
C LEU A 54 -14.17 7.04 24.89
N ASP A 55 -13.06 6.73 25.55
CA ASP A 55 -12.49 7.61 26.56
C ASP A 55 -11.83 8.84 25.91
N GLU A 56 -11.54 9.84 26.73
CA GLU A 56 -11.00 11.12 26.27
C GLU A 56 -9.63 10.98 25.59
N ALA A 57 -8.80 10.06 26.08
CA ALA A 57 -7.49 9.80 25.49
C ALA A 57 -7.62 9.17 24.08
N SER A 58 -8.55 8.25 23.90
CA SER A 58 -8.82 7.61 22.61
C SER A 58 -9.49 8.56 21.63
N ASP A 59 -10.45 9.37 22.06
CA ASP A 59 -11.03 10.43 21.21
C ASP A 59 -9.95 11.43 20.74
N THR A 60 -9.03 11.81 21.63
CA THR A 60 -7.92 12.72 21.26
C THR A 60 -6.99 12.09 20.23
N ARG A 61 -6.53 10.85 20.46
CA ARG A 61 -5.70 10.12 19.48
C ARG A 61 -6.41 9.96 18.14
N PHE A 62 -7.71 9.69 18.14
CA PHE A 62 -8.49 9.57 16.91
C PHE A 62 -8.54 10.90 16.16
N ARG A 63 -8.77 12.02 16.85
CA ARG A 63 -8.74 13.35 16.24
C ARG A 63 -7.38 13.70 15.63
N ASP A 64 -6.27 13.26 16.23
CA ASP A 64 -4.93 13.45 15.65
C ASP A 64 -4.76 12.70 14.31
N LEU A 65 -5.27 11.46 14.23
CA LEU A 65 -5.26 10.69 12.97
C LEU A 65 -6.14 11.35 11.90
N VAL A 66 -7.31 11.85 12.29
CA VAL A 66 -8.22 12.58 11.39
C VAL A 66 -7.56 13.86 10.89
N ALA A 67 -6.83 14.58 11.74
CA ALA A 67 -6.10 15.79 11.34
C ALA A 67 -5.01 15.50 10.30
N ARG A 68 -4.25 14.41 10.46
CA ARG A 68 -3.27 13.92 9.47
C ARG A 68 -3.95 13.59 8.13
N ARG A 69 -5.08 12.89 8.16
CA ARG A 69 -5.82 12.57 6.93
C ARG A 69 -6.40 13.83 6.28
N ALA A 70 -6.90 14.78 7.08
CA ALA A 70 -7.40 16.07 6.60
C ALA A 70 -6.28 16.92 5.96
N SER A 71 -5.02 16.76 6.37
CA SER A 71 -3.87 17.36 5.68
C SER A 71 -3.41 16.59 4.44
N ARG A 72 -4.25 15.67 3.93
CA ARG A 72 -4.02 14.84 2.73
C ARG A 72 -2.87 13.85 2.86
N GLU A 73 -2.46 13.48 4.06
CA GLU A 73 -1.62 12.30 4.23
C GLU A 73 -2.41 11.05 3.76
N PRO A 74 -1.82 10.14 2.96
CA PRO A 74 -2.52 8.94 2.51
C PRO A 74 -2.99 8.12 3.69
N LEU A 75 -4.23 7.61 3.60
CA LEU A 75 -4.80 6.76 4.65
C LEU A 75 -3.85 5.59 4.99
N GLN A 76 -3.27 4.97 3.97
CA GLN A 76 -2.37 3.81 4.11
C GLN A 76 -1.04 4.17 4.79
N HIS A 77 -0.54 5.39 4.62
CA HIS A 77 0.65 5.86 5.36
C HIS A 77 0.32 6.12 6.83
N ILE A 78 -0.92 6.55 7.12
CA ILE A 78 -1.39 6.72 8.50
C ILE A 78 -1.60 5.36 9.18
N THR A 79 -2.21 4.40 8.49
CA THR A 79 -2.46 3.04 9.03
C THR A 79 -1.24 2.12 8.94
N GLY A 80 -0.22 2.50 8.15
CA GLY A 80 1.02 1.76 7.96
C GLY A 80 0.91 0.53 7.05
N THR A 81 -0.24 0.31 6.42
CA THR A 81 -0.51 -0.87 5.58
C THR A 81 -1.36 -0.51 4.36
N ALA A 82 -1.15 -1.25 3.27
CA ALA A 82 -1.93 -1.18 2.05
C ALA A 82 -2.26 -2.59 1.53
N PRO A 83 -3.54 -2.91 1.26
CA PRO A 83 -3.88 -4.14 0.57
C PRO A 83 -3.42 -4.04 -0.89
N PHE A 84 -2.88 -5.14 -1.42
CA PHE A 84 -2.54 -5.28 -2.82
C PHE A 84 -2.71 -6.73 -3.25
N ARG A 85 -3.68 -7.00 -4.12
CA ARG A 85 -4.08 -8.37 -4.49
C ARG A 85 -4.34 -9.24 -3.25
N HIS A 86 -3.58 -10.32 -3.07
CA HIS A 86 -3.70 -11.24 -1.93
C HIS A 86 -2.77 -10.90 -0.77
N LEU A 87 -2.11 -9.73 -0.81
CA LEU A 87 -1.11 -9.29 0.15
C LEU A 87 -1.61 -8.09 0.97
N GLU A 88 -1.12 -7.99 2.19
CA GLU A 88 -1.14 -6.76 2.98
C GLU A 88 0.30 -6.30 3.16
N LEU A 89 0.62 -5.12 2.60
CA LEU A 89 1.99 -4.61 2.53
C LEU A 89 2.16 -3.45 3.49
N ARG A 90 3.26 -3.45 4.24
CA ARG A 90 3.75 -2.29 5.00
C ARG A 90 4.09 -1.16 4.04
N VAL A 91 3.59 0.04 4.35
CA VAL A 91 3.85 1.25 3.58
C VAL A 91 3.94 2.46 4.50
N GLY A 92 4.60 3.51 4.03
CA GLY A 92 4.70 4.77 4.74
C GLY A 92 5.47 5.81 3.91
N PRO A 93 6.01 6.86 4.56
CA PRO A 93 6.74 7.91 3.85
C PRO A 93 7.88 7.35 2.99
N GLY A 94 8.01 7.89 1.78
CA GLY A 94 9.07 7.50 0.83
C GLY A 94 8.76 6.29 -0.04
N VAL A 95 7.59 5.65 0.12
CA VAL A 95 7.11 4.62 -0.80
C VAL A 95 5.70 4.90 -1.30
N PHE A 96 5.48 4.65 -2.58
CA PHE A 96 4.18 4.83 -3.20
C PHE A 96 3.18 3.79 -2.69
N VAL A 97 1.96 4.24 -2.38
CA VAL A 97 0.85 3.34 -2.02
C VAL A 97 0.45 2.55 -3.28
N PRO A 98 0.49 1.20 -3.25
CA PRO A 98 0.06 0.38 -4.38
C PRO A 98 -1.37 0.72 -4.81
N ARG A 99 -1.59 0.84 -6.12
CA ARG A 99 -2.88 1.25 -6.68
C ARG A 99 -3.63 0.05 -7.26
N PRO A 100 -4.97 0.01 -7.17
CA PRO A 100 -5.77 -1.05 -7.79
C PRO A 100 -5.48 -1.26 -9.28
N GLU A 101 -5.20 -0.18 -10.01
CA GLU A 101 -4.86 -0.24 -11.44
C GLU A 101 -3.58 -1.06 -11.68
N THR A 102 -2.63 -1.03 -10.75
CA THR A 102 -1.38 -1.82 -10.82
C THR A 102 -1.66 -3.33 -10.71
N GLU A 103 -2.80 -3.76 -10.17
CA GLU A 103 -3.16 -5.18 -10.14
C GLU A 103 -3.39 -5.76 -11.54
N THR A 104 -3.82 -4.93 -12.49
CA THR A 104 -3.97 -5.35 -13.90
C THR A 104 -2.61 -5.62 -14.53
N LEU A 105 -1.59 -4.83 -14.19
CA LEU A 105 -0.22 -5.05 -14.65
C LEU A 105 0.33 -6.38 -14.14
N VAL A 106 0.06 -6.72 -12.87
CA VAL A 106 0.43 -8.02 -12.30
C VAL A 106 -0.25 -9.16 -13.06
N GLN A 107 -1.54 -9.02 -13.39
CA GLN A 107 -2.24 -10.07 -14.14
C GLN A 107 -1.60 -10.33 -15.51
N ILE A 108 -1.27 -9.27 -16.25
CA ILE A 108 -0.59 -9.38 -17.55
C ILE A 108 0.78 -10.09 -17.40
N ALA A 109 1.53 -9.74 -16.36
CA ALA A 109 2.80 -10.38 -16.06
C ALA A 109 2.64 -11.87 -15.69
N LEU A 110 1.63 -12.23 -14.89
CA LEU A 110 1.32 -13.62 -14.54
C LEU A 110 0.96 -14.45 -15.79
N ASP A 111 0.12 -13.91 -16.67
CA ASP A 111 -0.27 -14.58 -17.91
C ASP A 111 0.96 -14.84 -18.81
N ALA A 112 1.88 -13.88 -18.89
CA ALA A 112 3.13 -14.02 -19.63
C ALA A 112 4.09 -15.06 -19.00
N LEU A 113 4.16 -15.13 -17.66
CA LEU A 113 4.93 -16.17 -16.97
C LEU A 113 4.35 -17.56 -17.22
N LEU A 114 3.03 -17.72 -17.17
CA LEU A 114 2.35 -18.99 -17.44
C LEU A 114 2.51 -19.46 -18.89
N ALA A 115 2.57 -18.53 -19.84
CA ALA A 115 2.76 -18.83 -21.26
C ALA A 115 4.24 -19.12 -21.62
N ALA A 116 5.18 -18.85 -20.71
CA ALA A 116 6.60 -19.07 -20.98
C ALA A 116 6.91 -20.57 -21.15
N ALA A 117 7.80 -20.88 -22.10
CA ALA A 117 8.22 -22.27 -22.34
C ALA A 117 9.08 -22.84 -21.20
N SER A 118 9.66 -21.98 -20.36
CA SER A 118 10.50 -22.39 -19.23
C SER A 118 9.62 -22.93 -18.09
N PRO A 119 9.98 -24.06 -17.46
CA PRO A 119 9.30 -24.53 -16.25
C PRO A 119 9.58 -23.65 -15.03
N SER A 120 10.59 -22.76 -15.10
CA SER A 120 10.88 -21.75 -14.10
C SER A 120 11.18 -20.41 -14.79
N PRO A 121 10.14 -19.69 -15.22
CA PRO A 121 10.31 -18.41 -15.91
C PRO A 121 10.83 -17.34 -14.95
N ILE A 122 11.57 -16.38 -15.50
CA ILE A 122 12.19 -15.30 -14.72
C ILE A 122 11.38 -14.02 -14.91
N ALA A 123 10.97 -13.41 -13.80
CA ALA A 123 10.38 -12.07 -13.75
C ALA A 123 11.38 -11.08 -13.15
N VAL A 124 11.47 -9.89 -13.73
CA VAL A 124 12.22 -8.75 -13.18
C VAL A 124 11.28 -7.58 -12.95
N ASP A 125 11.21 -7.08 -11.72
CA ASP A 125 10.48 -5.88 -11.32
C ASP A 125 11.47 -4.72 -11.08
N LEU A 126 11.38 -3.68 -11.88
CA LEU A 126 12.27 -2.51 -11.81
C LEU A 126 11.57 -1.34 -11.10
N GLY A 127 12.17 -0.86 -10.01
CA GLY A 127 11.55 0.17 -9.16
C GLY A 127 10.43 -0.43 -8.32
N THR A 128 10.74 -1.48 -7.56
CA THR A 128 9.74 -2.32 -6.89
C THR A 128 8.96 -1.59 -5.80
N GLY A 129 9.45 -0.46 -5.30
CA GLY A 129 8.78 0.34 -4.28
C GLY A 129 8.62 -0.45 -2.99
N SER A 130 7.38 -0.74 -2.60
CA SER A 130 7.07 -1.56 -1.42
C SER A 130 7.23 -3.06 -1.66
N GLY A 131 7.59 -3.48 -2.88
CA GLY A 131 7.63 -4.89 -3.28
C GLY A 131 6.32 -5.39 -3.88
N ALA A 132 5.33 -4.51 -4.13
CA ALA A 132 3.96 -4.91 -4.45
C ALA A 132 3.85 -5.85 -5.66
N ILE A 133 4.46 -5.47 -6.78
CA ILE A 133 4.42 -6.26 -8.02
C ILE A 133 5.24 -7.54 -7.83
N ALA A 134 6.50 -7.42 -7.40
CA ALA A 134 7.39 -8.57 -7.22
C ALA A 134 6.81 -9.64 -6.28
N LEU A 135 6.28 -9.24 -5.11
CA LEU A 135 5.74 -10.17 -4.13
C LEU A 135 4.44 -10.81 -4.61
N ALA A 136 3.58 -10.09 -5.33
CA ALA A 136 2.40 -10.67 -5.93
C ALA A 136 2.76 -11.72 -7.00
N LEU A 137 3.74 -11.42 -7.86
CA LEU A 137 4.24 -12.41 -8.82
C LEU A 137 4.84 -13.64 -8.12
N ALA A 138 5.60 -13.42 -7.05
CA ALA A 138 6.26 -14.49 -6.33
C ALA A 138 5.27 -15.45 -5.66
N THR A 139 4.20 -14.91 -5.04
CA THR A 139 3.19 -15.71 -4.34
C THR A 139 2.18 -16.37 -5.28
N GLU A 140 1.83 -15.73 -6.39
CA GLU A 140 0.82 -16.24 -7.33
C GLU A 140 1.41 -17.12 -8.44
N ALA A 141 2.71 -16.95 -8.76
CA ALA A 141 3.46 -17.83 -9.66
C ALA A 141 4.67 -18.46 -8.92
N PRO A 142 4.44 -19.39 -7.98
CA PRO A 142 5.50 -19.97 -7.14
C PRO A 142 6.55 -20.79 -7.90
N HIS A 143 6.29 -21.16 -9.15
CA HIS A 143 7.25 -21.83 -10.04
C HIS A 143 8.22 -20.85 -10.72
N SER A 144 7.89 -19.56 -10.75
CA SER A 144 8.72 -18.50 -11.32
C SER A 144 9.83 -18.08 -10.35
N ARG A 145 10.87 -17.42 -10.87
CA ARG A 145 11.92 -16.74 -10.10
C ARG A 145 11.76 -15.25 -10.28
N VAL A 146 11.56 -14.51 -9.19
CA VAL A 146 11.29 -13.08 -9.23
C VAL A 146 12.47 -12.29 -8.69
N PHE A 147 12.91 -11.29 -9.45
CA PHE A 147 13.98 -10.39 -9.06
C PHE A 147 13.43 -8.96 -8.99
N ALA A 148 13.63 -8.30 -7.86
CA ALA A 148 13.12 -6.97 -7.60
C ALA A 148 14.28 -6.00 -7.37
N ALA A 149 14.32 -4.93 -8.16
CA ALA A 149 15.31 -3.87 -8.05
C ALA A 149 14.66 -2.61 -7.48
N GLU A 150 15.34 -1.97 -6.54
CA GLU A 150 14.98 -0.67 -6.00
C GLU A 150 16.25 0.16 -5.74
N ASN A 151 16.20 1.47 -5.99
CA ASN A 151 17.34 2.37 -5.86
C ASN A 151 17.08 3.54 -4.90
N ALA A 152 15.84 3.76 -4.47
CA ALA A 152 15.48 4.72 -3.45
C ALA A 152 15.64 4.09 -2.05
N VAL A 153 16.47 4.72 -1.21
CA VAL A 153 16.75 4.23 0.15
C VAL A 153 15.46 4.11 0.97
N ASP A 154 14.59 5.13 0.89
CA ASP A 154 13.36 5.18 1.68
C ASP A 154 12.38 4.07 1.27
N ALA A 155 12.22 3.82 -0.04
CA ALA A 155 11.38 2.74 -0.54
C ALA A 155 11.96 1.35 -0.21
N PHE A 156 13.30 1.20 -0.27
CA PHE A 156 13.97 -0.07 -0.02
C PHE A 156 13.75 -0.59 1.41
N VAL A 157 13.60 0.31 2.40
CA VAL A 157 13.27 -0.08 3.77
C VAL A 157 11.95 -0.83 3.82
N TRP A 158 10.92 -0.31 3.15
CA TRP A 158 9.60 -0.94 3.07
C TRP A 158 9.63 -2.25 2.27
N ALA A 159 10.32 -2.28 1.11
CA ALA A 159 10.50 -3.50 0.35
C ALA A 159 11.12 -4.61 1.21
N LYS A 160 12.17 -4.29 1.97
CA LYS A 160 12.86 -5.26 2.82
C LYS A 160 11.95 -5.84 3.89
N GLU A 161 11.15 -5.00 4.56
CA GLU A 161 10.17 -5.46 5.55
C GLU A 161 9.13 -6.38 4.91
N ASN A 162 8.54 -5.98 3.78
CA ASN A 162 7.53 -6.79 3.10
C ASN A 162 8.09 -8.11 2.56
N PHE A 163 9.31 -8.13 2.02
CA PHE A 163 9.96 -9.37 1.59
C PHE A 163 10.21 -10.32 2.76
N ALA A 164 10.58 -9.79 3.92
CA ALA A 164 10.75 -10.59 5.13
C ALA A 164 9.42 -11.13 5.67
N ASP A 165 8.38 -10.29 5.70
CA ASP A 165 7.05 -10.64 6.21
C ASP A 165 6.34 -11.67 5.30
N VAL A 166 6.44 -11.51 3.97
CA VAL A 166 5.83 -12.44 3.00
C VAL A 166 6.65 -13.74 2.90
N GLY A 167 7.97 -13.68 3.01
CA GLY A 167 8.83 -14.87 3.04
C GLY A 167 8.84 -15.70 1.75
N ALA A 168 8.60 -15.07 0.59
CA ALA A 168 8.61 -15.77 -0.69
C ALA A 168 10.04 -16.17 -1.10
N GLU A 169 10.37 -17.46 -0.97
CA GLU A 169 11.72 -18.01 -1.24
C GLU A 169 12.16 -17.86 -2.71
N ASN A 170 11.22 -17.72 -3.63
CA ASN A 170 11.47 -17.52 -5.06
C ASN A 170 11.65 -16.04 -5.44
N ALA A 171 11.65 -15.12 -4.48
CA ALA A 171 11.81 -13.69 -4.70
C ALA A 171 13.16 -13.19 -4.17
N THR A 172 13.89 -12.41 -4.97
CA THR A 172 15.16 -11.79 -4.59
C THR A 172 15.06 -10.28 -4.70
N LEU A 173 15.24 -9.57 -3.59
CA LEU A 173 15.29 -8.11 -3.53
C LEU A 173 16.74 -7.62 -3.58
N ALA A 174 17.03 -6.61 -4.41
CA ALA A 174 18.34 -5.97 -4.50
C ALA A 174 18.24 -4.45 -4.48
N PHE A 175 19.09 -3.81 -3.66
CA PHE A 175 19.31 -2.37 -3.73
C PHE A 175 20.32 -2.09 -4.84
N ILE A 176 19.84 -1.68 -6.01
CA ILE A 176 20.65 -1.63 -7.24
C ILE A 176 20.16 -0.52 -8.18
N ASP A 177 21.08 0.07 -8.93
CA ASP A 177 20.75 0.98 -10.02
C ASP A 177 19.89 0.26 -11.07
N LEU A 178 18.69 0.78 -11.31
CA LEU A 178 17.70 0.20 -12.22
C LEU A 178 18.25 0.07 -13.65
N ALA A 179 19.12 0.97 -14.09
CA ALA A 179 19.71 0.94 -15.43
C ALA A 179 20.74 -0.19 -15.62
N ARG A 180 21.16 -0.84 -14.53
CA ARG A 180 22.17 -1.91 -14.51
C ARG A 180 21.71 -3.12 -13.70
N ALA A 181 20.40 -3.24 -13.48
CA ALA A 181 19.85 -4.28 -12.64
C ALA A 181 20.01 -5.66 -13.31
N PHE A 182 20.58 -6.61 -12.55
CA PHE A 182 20.66 -8.04 -12.90
C PHE A 182 21.22 -8.37 -14.31
N PRO A 183 22.46 -7.95 -14.66
CA PRO A 183 23.03 -8.20 -15.99
C PRO A 183 23.17 -9.70 -16.32
N ASP A 184 23.31 -10.56 -15.30
CA ASP A 184 23.38 -12.01 -15.47
C ASP A 184 22.06 -12.63 -15.97
N LEU A 185 20.97 -11.85 -16.02
CA LEU A 185 19.65 -12.27 -16.51
C LEU A 185 19.36 -11.79 -17.95
N ASP A 186 20.30 -11.10 -18.60
CA ASP A 186 20.13 -10.59 -19.97
C ASP A 186 19.81 -11.73 -20.95
N GLY A 187 18.70 -11.59 -21.67
CA GLY A 187 18.19 -12.61 -22.61
C GLY A 187 17.51 -13.81 -21.94
N MET A 188 17.39 -13.84 -20.60
CA MET A 188 16.76 -14.92 -19.84
C MET A 188 15.40 -14.53 -19.23
N ALA A 189 15.18 -13.24 -18.97
CA ALA A 189 13.93 -12.75 -18.40
C ALA A 189 12.74 -13.07 -19.33
N SER A 190 11.73 -13.77 -18.80
CA SER A 190 10.47 -14.02 -19.49
C SER A 190 9.56 -12.80 -19.40
N VAL A 191 9.64 -12.05 -18.29
CA VAL A 191 8.90 -10.82 -18.06
C VAL A 191 9.82 -9.78 -17.43
N VAL A 192 9.77 -8.56 -17.94
CA VAL A 192 10.27 -7.36 -17.25
C VAL A 192 9.08 -6.44 -17.03
N VAL A 193 8.86 -6.07 -15.78
CA VAL A 193 7.74 -5.25 -15.33
C VAL A 193 8.27 -4.05 -14.54
N SER A 194 7.57 -2.93 -14.63
CA SER A 194 7.88 -1.73 -13.87
C SER A 194 6.64 -0.85 -13.79
N ASN A 195 6.46 -0.18 -12.66
CA ASN A 195 5.52 0.92 -12.51
C ASN A 195 6.28 2.18 -12.08
N PRO A 196 7.11 2.75 -12.97
CA PRO A 196 7.96 3.88 -12.62
C PRO A 196 7.12 5.15 -12.43
N PRO A 197 7.65 6.20 -11.77
CA PRO A 197 6.98 7.49 -11.75
C PRO A 197 6.80 8.01 -13.18
N TYR A 198 5.54 8.13 -13.62
CA TYR A 198 5.17 8.54 -14.97
C TYR A 198 4.45 9.90 -15.01
N VAL A 199 4.18 10.50 -13.86
CA VAL A 199 3.54 11.82 -13.77
C VAL A 199 4.59 12.89 -14.09
N PRO A 200 4.39 13.73 -15.13
CA PRO A 200 5.31 14.82 -15.42
C PRO A 200 5.40 15.81 -14.26
N ASP A 201 6.57 16.37 -13.98
CA ASP A 201 6.77 17.35 -12.88
C ASP A 201 5.83 18.56 -12.95
N ALA A 202 5.43 18.94 -14.16
CA ALA A 202 4.52 20.07 -14.41
C ALA A 202 3.03 19.70 -14.32
N ALA A 203 2.69 18.40 -14.22
CA ALA A 203 1.32 17.96 -14.06
C ALA A 203 0.85 18.23 -12.63
N VAL A 204 -0.34 18.80 -12.47
CA VAL A 204 -1.02 18.86 -11.18
C VAL A 204 -1.81 17.56 -11.04
N PRO A 205 -1.43 16.62 -10.15
CA PRO A 205 -2.19 15.40 -9.96
C PRO A 205 -3.61 15.73 -9.53
N ARG A 206 -4.57 14.92 -9.98
CA ARG A 206 -5.98 15.06 -9.59
C ARG A 206 -6.16 14.89 -8.07
N ASP A 207 -5.33 14.04 -7.46
CA ASP A 207 -5.31 13.78 -6.03
C ASP A 207 -4.07 14.42 -5.39
N PRO A 208 -4.24 15.43 -4.51
CA PRO A 208 -3.15 16.07 -3.77
C PRO A 208 -2.17 15.10 -3.09
N GLU A 209 -2.66 13.95 -2.62
CA GLU A 209 -1.88 12.86 -2.02
C GLU A 209 -0.72 12.45 -2.92
N VAL A 210 -0.96 12.31 -4.22
CA VAL A 210 0.04 11.85 -5.22
C VAL A 210 1.16 12.86 -5.41
N ARG A 211 0.91 14.14 -5.11
CA ARG A 211 1.91 15.20 -5.25
C ARG A 211 2.80 15.30 -4.02
N TRP A 212 2.28 14.95 -2.85
CA TRP A 212 2.91 15.25 -1.57
C TRP A 212 3.48 14.01 -0.87
N PHE A 213 3.09 12.80 -1.30
CA PHE A 213 3.41 11.54 -0.66
C PHE A 213 3.68 10.42 -1.66
#